data_AF-A0A067CRF5-F1
#
_entry.id   AF-A0A067CRF5-F1
#
_cell.length_a   1.000
_cell.length_b   1.000
_cell.length_c   1.000
_cell.angle_alpha   90.00
_cell.angle_beta   90.00
_cell.angle_gamma   90.00
#
_symmetry.space_group_name_H-M   'P 1'
#
loop_
_entity.id
_entity.type
_entity.pdbx_description
1 polymer ?
#
loop_
_entity_poly.entity_id
_entity_poly.type
_entity_poly.pdbx_seq_one_letter_code
_entity_poly.pdbx_strand_id
1 'polypeptide(L)'
;MSDEPTKTKKPTYRFTVHTDIDLLEEVINVAPHDAPYGQTTARWEEVTNYMRTLHGEHLTVAGCRKRFDDLMAAFKTDNVNGLRASGTEEEMSQRYVLLEEMSDLLEAAVDRKKASKNDKDKKPDKRESDGLRSRAAAQQGLKRKATNGDDLDEDDSADTPAKKAKGDDCATNDLASVLAAFSSMIESTNQLKRDEIAAKREAVAAKKEELALGQRKLELEEQRFLYEKAEREERFKLEKVEREAYLEFMRRTIEMMQTNLNNKS
;
A
#
# COMPACT_ATOMS: atom_id res chain seq x y z
N MET A 1 5.12 -36.59 49.97
CA MET A 1 4.25 -35.70 49.18
C MET A 1 5.18 -34.71 48.51
N SER A 2 5.44 -34.91 47.22
CA SER A 2 6.36 -34.07 46.46
C SER A 2 5.61 -32.84 45.96
N ASP A 3 6.08 -31.67 46.38
CA ASP A 3 5.57 -30.37 45.94
C ASP A 3 6.03 -30.16 44.49
N GLU A 4 5.08 -30.06 43.56
CA GLU A 4 5.33 -29.86 42.14
C GLU A 4 5.31 -28.35 41.83
N PRO A 5 6.35 -27.77 41.23
CA PRO A 5 6.39 -26.33 40.97
C PRO A 5 5.36 -25.99 39.88
N THR A 6 4.31 -25.29 40.28
CA THR A 6 3.31 -24.71 39.37
C THR A 6 4.00 -23.76 38.39
N LYS A 7 4.05 -24.16 37.10
CA LYS A 7 4.56 -23.33 36.01
C LYS A 7 3.64 -22.12 35.82
N THR A 8 3.98 -20.99 36.43
CA THR A 8 3.32 -19.71 36.19
C THR A 8 3.59 -19.29 34.74
N LYS A 9 2.53 -19.05 33.96
CA LYS A 9 2.65 -18.58 32.57
C LYS A 9 3.29 -17.18 32.61
N LYS A 10 4.37 -16.97 31.84
CA LYS A 10 4.97 -15.65 31.70
C LYS A 10 3.90 -14.66 31.20
N PRO A 11 3.75 -13.49 31.85
CA PRO A 11 2.76 -12.52 31.43
C PRO A 11 3.07 -12.02 30.02
N THR A 12 2.07 -12.04 29.14
CA THR A 12 2.16 -11.45 27.79
C THR A 12 2.26 -9.93 27.93
N TYR A 13 3.24 -9.32 27.28
CA TYR A 13 3.38 -7.86 27.24
C TYR A 13 2.12 -7.21 26.65
N ARG A 14 1.66 -6.12 27.27
CA ARG A 14 0.48 -5.37 26.84
C ARG A 14 0.90 -4.10 26.13
N PHE A 15 0.65 -4.04 24.82
CA PHE A 15 0.92 -2.85 24.01
C PHE A 15 -0.10 -1.74 24.30
N THR A 16 0.39 -0.50 24.33
CA THR A 16 -0.35 0.76 24.39
C THR A 16 -0.13 1.58 23.12
N VAL A 17 -0.88 2.68 22.96
CA VAL A 17 -0.68 3.59 21.80
C VAL A 17 0.75 4.12 21.77
N HIS A 18 1.27 4.57 22.90
CA HIS A 18 2.66 5.04 23.01
C HIS A 18 3.67 3.97 22.59
N THR A 19 3.52 2.73 23.06
CA THR A 19 4.45 1.64 22.65
C THR A 19 4.30 1.25 21.18
N ASP A 20 3.12 1.49 20.57
CA ASP A 20 2.94 1.27 19.14
C ASP A 20 3.69 2.33 18.33
N ILE A 21 3.71 3.58 18.80
CA ILE A 21 4.48 4.68 18.18
C ILE A 21 5.97 4.33 18.18
N ASP A 22 6.53 4.02 19.35
CA ASP A 22 7.95 3.66 19.49
C ASP A 22 8.31 2.44 18.62
N LEU A 23 7.40 1.45 18.53
CA LEU A 23 7.57 0.29 17.67
C LEU A 23 7.62 0.68 16.19
N LEU A 24 6.71 1.55 15.74
CA LEU A 24 6.63 1.96 14.34
C LEU A 24 7.82 2.81 13.93
N GLU A 25 8.23 3.77 14.78
CA GLU A 25 9.43 4.59 14.56
C GLU A 25 10.67 3.70 14.41
N GLU A 26 10.84 2.71 15.28
CA GLU A 26 12.00 1.83 15.20
C GLU A 26 11.92 0.85 14.00
N VAL A 27 10.73 0.41 13.62
CA VAL A 27 10.55 -0.40 12.39
C VAL A 27 10.87 0.41 11.13
N ILE A 28 10.52 1.70 11.09
CA ILE A 28 10.93 2.62 10.02
C ILE A 28 12.45 2.73 9.98
N ASN A 29 13.08 2.99 11.13
CA ASN A 29 14.53 3.18 11.26
C ASN A 29 15.34 1.93 10.85
N VAL A 30 14.99 0.75 11.37
CA VAL A 30 15.70 -0.51 11.12
C VAL A 30 15.33 -1.13 9.77
N ALA A 31 14.18 -0.78 9.21
CA ALA A 31 13.62 -1.28 7.96
C ALA A 31 13.68 -2.83 7.79
N PRO A 32 13.07 -3.64 8.69
CA PRO A 32 13.08 -5.11 8.55
C PRO A 32 12.48 -5.65 7.25
N HIS A 33 11.57 -4.89 6.62
CA HIS A 33 10.88 -5.24 5.39
C HIS A 33 11.78 -5.18 4.13
N ASP A 34 12.82 -4.35 4.18
CA ASP A 34 13.82 -4.18 3.12
C ASP A 34 15.09 -5.01 3.38
N ALA A 35 15.08 -5.83 4.44
CA ALA A 35 16.21 -6.68 4.79
C ALA A 35 16.59 -7.64 3.63
N PRO A 36 17.89 -7.88 3.39
CA PRO A 36 18.34 -8.91 2.48
C PRO A 36 17.79 -10.30 2.84
N TYR A 37 17.76 -11.20 1.85
CA TYR A 37 17.28 -12.57 2.06
C TYR A 37 17.99 -13.24 3.25
N GLY A 38 17.19 -13.78 4.18
CA GLY A 38 17.68 -14.44 5.40
C GLY A 38 18.03 -13.50 6.56
N GLN A 39 18.02 -12.18 6.37
CA GLN A 39 18.39 -11.21 7.43
C GLN A 39 17.19 -10.58 8.16
N THR A 40 15.96 -10.83 7.71
CA THR A 40 14.75 -10.26 8.33
C THR A 40 14.66 -10.56 9.82
N THR A 41 15.03 -11.76 10.27
CA THR A 41 15.00 -12.12 11.70
C THR A 41 15.96 -11.27 12.52
N ALA A 42 17.19 -11.06 12.04
CA ALA A 42 18.18 -10.23 12.72
C ALA A 42 17.71 -8.77 12.84
N ARG A 43 17.10 -8.22 11.78
CA ARG A 43 16.51 -6.87 11.84
C ARG A 43 15.37 -6.77 12.85
N TRP A 44 14.53 -7.80 12.97
CA TRP A 44 13.50 -7.82 14.02
C TRP A 44 14.09 -7.97 15.43
N GLU A 45 15.22 -8.65 15.58
CA GLU A 45 15.96 -8.71 16.85
C GLU A 45 16.51 -7.33 17.23
N GLU A 46 17.06 -6.57 16.28
CA GLU A 46 17.50 -5.18 16.49
C GLU A 46 16.34 -4.29 17.01
N VAL A 47 15.21 -4.28 16.30
CA VAL A 47 14.00 -3.55 16.73
C VAL A 47 13.59 -3.95 18.15
N THR A 48 13.58 -5.25 18.45
CA THR A 48 13.15 -5.75 19.76
C THR A 48 14.14 -5.39 20.86
N ASN A 49 15.43 -5.35 20.56
CA ASN A 49 16.45 -4.96 21.52
C ASN A 49 16.31 -3.49 21.89
N TYR A 50 16.06 -2.61 20.92
CA TYR A 50 15.74 -1.21 21.18
C TYR A 50 14.45 -1.08 22.01
N MET A 51 13.37 -1.74 21.60
CA MET A 51 12.11 -1.69 22.33
C MET A 51 12.22 -2.20 23.79
N ARG A 52 13.12 -3.16 24.06
CA ARG A 52 13.41 -3.63 25.42
C ARG A 52 14.15 -2.60 26.27
N THR A 53 14.95 -1.71 25.68
CA THR A 53 15.60 -0.63 26.44
C THR A 53 14.58 0.40 26.93
N LEU A 54 13.50 0.62 26.17
CA LEU A 54 12.44 1.57 26.50
C LEU A 54 11.36 0.98 27.43
N HIS A 55 10.93 -0.26 27.18
CA HIS A 55 9.75 -0.84 27.84
C HIS A 55 10.01 -2.11 28.65
N GLY A 56 11.27 -2.55 28.74
CA GLY A 56 11.70 -3.67 29.57
C GLY A 56 11.71 -5.03 28.86
N GLU A 57 12.31 -6.02 29.54
CA GLU A 57 12.71 -7.31 28.95
C GLU A 57 11.57 -8.25 28.53
N HIS A 58 10.33 -7.92 28.90
CA HIS A 58 9.16 -8.76 28.60
C HIS A 58 8.75 -8.74 27.11
N LEU A 59 9.26 -7.78 26.34
CA LEU A 59 9.07 -7.74 24.90
C LEU A 59 9.85 -8.86 24.20
N THR A 60 9.20 -9.48 23.23
CA THR A 60 9.76 -10.59 22.45
C THR A 60 9.70 -10.26 20.97
N VAL A 61 10.63 -10.83 20.19
CA VAL A 61 10.71 -10.61 18.74
C VAL A 61 9.41 -10.98 18.04
N ALA A 62 8.85 -12.13 18.43
CA ALA A 62 7.55 -12.58 17.93
C ALA A 62 6.41 -11.63 18.33
N GLY A 63 6.47 -11.07 19.54
CA GLY A 63 5.48 -10.10 20.02
C GLY A 63 5.51 -8.77 19.25
N CYS A 64 6.68 -8.17 19.08
CA CYS A 64 6.87 -6.94 18.31
C CYS A 64 6.42 -7.12 16.85
N ARG A 65 6.87 -8.21 16.20
CA ARG A 65 6.48 -8.51 14.82
C ARG A 65 4.96 -8.73 14.68
N LYS A 66 4.37 -9.55 15.55
CA LYS A 66 2.93 -9.79 15.53
C LYS A 66 2.15 -8.49 15.75
N ARG A 67 2.57 -7.65 16.70
CA ARG A 67 1.91 -6.37 16.97
C ARG A 67 1.97 -5.45 15.75
N PHE A 68 3.12 -5.36 15.10
CA PHE A 68 3.27 -4.62 13.86
C PHE A 68 2.33 -5.14 12.76
N ASP A 69 2.28 -6.45 12.55
CA ASP A 69 1.39 -7.07 11.56
C ASP A 69 -0.09 -6.76 11.86
N ASP A 70 -0.50 -6.85 13.14
CA ASP A 70 -1.85 -6.50 13.60
C ASP A 70 -2.19 -5.02 13.36
N LEU A 71 -1.23 -4.11 13.61
CA LEU A 71 -1.38 -2.67 13.35
C LEU A 71 -1.55 -2.38 11.85
N MET A 72 -0.69 -2.95 11.01
CA MET A 72 -0.78 -2.78 9.55
C MET A 72 -2.07 -3.40 8.98
N ALA A 73 -2.53 -4.52 9.53
CA ALA A 73 -3.79 -5.14 9.13
C ALA A 73 -4.99 -4.26 9.51
N ALA A 74 -5.01 -3.72 10.73
CA ALA A 74 -6.06 -2.82 11.18
C ALA A 74 -6.09 -1.51 10.38
N PHE A 75 -4.92 -0.95 10.04
CA PHE A 75 -4.79 0.24 9.20
C PHE A 75 -5.40 0.05 7.82
N LYS A 76 -5.11 -1.06 7.16
CA LYS A 76 -5.67 -1.39 5.85
C LYS A 76 -7.19 -1.55 5.83
N THR A 77 -7.80 -1.81 6.99
CA THR A 77 -9.26 -1.93 7.15
C THR A 77 -9.90 -0.71 7.81
N ASP A 78 -9.17 0.40 7.96
CA ASP A 78 -9.58 1.62 8.67
C ASP A 78 -10.14 1.36 10.08
N ASN A 79 -9.52 0.42 10.79
CA ASN A 79 -9.98 -0.05 12.10
C ASN A 79 -8.89 0.08 13.18
N VAL A 80 -7.93 1.00 13.01
CA VAL A 80 -6.86 1.23 14.00
C VAL A 80 -7.44 1.72 15.33
N ASN A 81 -8.53 2.50 15.27
CA ASN A 81 -9.29 2.95 16.45
C ASN A 81 -9.91 1.79 17.24
N GLY A 82 -10.15 0.65 16.60
CA GLY A 82 -10.62 -0.59 17.24
C GLY A 82 -9.58 -1.28 18.12
N LEU A 83 -8.28 -0.99 17.95
CA LEU A 83 -7.17 -1.57 18.74
C LEU A 83 -7.00 -0.93 20.13
N ARG A 84 -8.07 -0.35 20.66
CA ARG A 84 -8.15 0.55 21.82
C ARG A 84 -7.27 0.12 23.01
N ALA A 85 -6.11 0.76 23.11
CA ALA A 85 -5.47 1.09 24.37
C ALA A 85 -5.61 2.61 24.55
N SER A 86 -5.64 3.09 25.79
CA SER A 86 -5.64 4.53 26.07
C SER A 86 -4.50 5.24 25.31
N GLY A 87 -4.79 6.41 24.74
CA GLY A 87 -3.83 7.35 24.18
C GLY A 87 -4.50 8.71 24.02
N THR A 88 -3.71 9.79 23.95
CA THR A 88 -4.24 11.12 23.64
C THR A 88 -4.58 11.23 22.14
N GLU A 89 -5.31 12.27 21.76
CA GLU A 89 -5.62 12.53 20.36
C GLU A 89 -4.34 12.71 19.53
N GLU A 90 -3.35 13.40 20.10
CA GLU A 90 -2.05 13.63 19.48
C GLU A 90 -1.29 12.33 19.24
N GLU A 91 -1.26 11.42 20.23
CA GLU A 91 -0.62 10.11 20.10
C GLU A 91 -1.32 9.23 19.04
N MET A 92 -2.66 9.27 19.00
CA MET A 92 -3.40 8.54 17.98
C MET A 92 -3.09 9.06 16.58
N SER A 93 -3.07 10.39 16.40
CA SER A 93 -2.72 11.05 15.15
C SER A 93 -1.29 10.73 14.70
N GLN A 94 -0.31 10.80 15.61
CA GLN A 94 1.08 10.43 15.33
C GLN A 94 1.19 8.97 14.87
N ARG A 95 0.52 8.04 15.55
CA ARG A 95 0.48 6.63 15.14
C ARG A 95 -0.10 6.45 13.74
N TYR A 96 -1.15 7.20 13.40
CA TYR A 96 -1.75 7.18 12.06
C TYR A 96 -0.76 7.63 10.97
N VAL A 97 -0.04 8.74 11.21
CA VAL A 97 0.99 9.25 10.27
C VAL A 97 2.09 8.21 10.06
N LEU A 98 2.59 7.58 11.13
CA LEU A 98 3.63 6.54 11.03
C LEU A 98 3.13 5.29 10.29
N LEU A 99 1.86 4.93 10.44
CA LEU A 99 1.27 3.80 9.71
C LEU A 99 1.11 4.10 8.22
N GLU A 100 0.78 5.33 7.85
CA GLU A 100 0.73 5.79 6.47
C GLU A 100 2.13 5.73 5.83
N GLU A 101 3.14 6.32 6.48
CA GLU A 101 4.54 6.27 6.01
C GLU A 101 5.01 4.82 5.83
N MET A 102 4.69 3.95 6.78
CA MET A 102 5.09 2.54 6.70
C MET A 102 4.34 1.78 5.61
N SER A 103 3.08 2.13 5.32
CA SER A 103 2.35 1.59 4.17
C SER A 103 3.08 1.94 2.86
N ASP A 104 3.44 3.21 2.68
CA ASP A 104 4.17 3.68 1.50
C ASP A 104 5.54 3.00 1.33
N LEU A 105 6.29 2.85 2.43
CA LEU A 105 7.58 2.16 2.43
C LEU A 105 7.45 0.68 2.03
N LEU A 106 6.42 -0.01 2.53
CA LEU A 106 6.15 -1.40 2.16
C LEU A 106 5.77 -1.55 0.69
N GLU A 107 4.91 -0.67 0.16
CA GLU A 107 4.54 -0.66 -1.25
C GLU A 107 5.76 -0.41 -2.14
N ALA A 108 6.57 0.61 -1.81
CA ALA A 108 7.81 0.89 -2.51
C ALA A 108 8.78 -0.30 -2.48
N ALA A 109 8.90 -1.02 -1.36
CA ALA A 109 9.74 -2.21 -1.25
C ALA A 109 9.26 -3.37 -2.13
N VAL A 110 7.94 -3.56 -2.24
CA VAL A 110 7.34 -4.56 -3.13
C VAL A 110 7.63 -4.21 -4.59
N ASP A 111 7.51 -2.96 -4.98
CA ASP A 111 7.76 -2.53 -6.36
C ASP A 111 9.25 -2.61 -6.73
N ARG A 112 10.17 -2.28 -5.81
CA ARG A 112 11.62 -2.53 -5.99
C ARG A 112 11.92 -4.02 -6.21
N LYS A 113 11.28 -4.90 -5.45
CA LYS A 113 11.45 -6.37 -5.60
C LYS A 113 10.91 -6.87 -6.95
N LYS A 114 9.77 -6.34 -7.42
CA LYS A 114 9.21 -6.67 -8.75
C LYS A 114 10.12 -6.17 -9.88
N ALA A 115 10.60 -4.92 -9.79
CA ALA A 115 11.51 -4.34 -10.78
C ALA A 115 12.82 -5.16 -10.90
N SER A 116 13.39 -5.57 -9.77
CA SER A 116 14.61 -6.39 -9.72
C SER A 116 14.42 -7.79 -10.33
N LYS A 117 13.21 -8.36 -10.25
CA LYS A 117 12.89 -9.64 -10.89
C LYS A 117 12.76 -9.49 -12.40
N ASN A 118 12.04 -8.46 -12.86
CA ASN A 118 11.86 -8.16 -14.29
C ASN A 118 13.20 -7.87 -15.00
N ASP A 119 14.16 -7.24 -14.31
CA ASP A 119 15.50 -6.99 -14.84
C ASP A 119 16.34 -8.27 -14.94
N LYS A 120 16.18 -9.22 -13.99
CA LYS A 120 16.80 -10.55 -14.09
C LYS A 120 16.24 -11.38 -15.24
N ASP A 121 14.93 -11.30 -15.50
CA ASP A 121 14.27 -11.99 -16.61
C ASP A 121 14.63 -11.37 -17.98
N LYS A 122 15.12 -10.12 -18.01
CA LYS A 122 15.60 -9.41 -19.20
C LYS A 122 17.10 -9.56 -19.48
N LYS A 123 17.87 -10.29 -18.67
CA LYS A 123 19.21 -10.69 -19.11
C LYS A 123 19.03 -11.56 -20.35
N PRO A 124 19.43 -11.10 -21.55
CA PRO A 124 19.12 -11.79 -22.78
C PRO A 124 19.69 -13.20 -22.69
N ASP A 125 18.85 -14.14 -23.06
CA ASP A 125 19.14 -15.54 -23.14
C ASP A 125 20.41 -15.74 -23.98
N LYS A 126 21.56 -15.85 -23.28
CA LYS A 126 22.86 -16.09 -23.91
C LYS A 126 22.82 -17.41 -24.69
N ARG A 127 21.86 -18.29 -24.38
CA ARG A 127 21.59 -19.57 -25.04
C ARG A 127 20.89 -19.41 -26.39
N GLU A 128 19.99 -18.45 -26.57
CA GLU A 128 19.38 -18.19 -27.88
C GLU A 128 20.37 -17.56 -28.86
N SER A 129 21.24 -16.66 -28.39
CA SER A 129 22.27 -16.05 -29.24
C SER A 129 23.25 -17.09 -29.80
N ASP A 130 23.58 -18.12 -29.01
CA ASP A 130 24.50 -19.18 -29.41
C ASP A 130 23.81 -20.17 -30.38
N GLY A 131 22.52 -20.45 -30.17
CA GLY A 131 21.70 -21.27 -31.07
C GLY A 131 21.45 -20.63 -32.44
N LEU A 132 21.26 -19.31 -32.51
CA LEU A 132 21.15 -18.56 -33.76
C LEU A 132 22.48 -18.55 -34.53
N ARG A 133 23.60 -18.37 -33.82
CA ARG A 133 24.95 -18.38 -34.41
C ARG A 133 25.32 -19.76 -34.97
N SER A 134 24.91 -20.82 -34.27
CA SER A 134 25.11 -22.22 -34.69
C SER A 134 24.32 -22.58 -35.97
N ARG A 135 23.07 -22.11 -36.09
CA ARG A 135 22.26 -22.31 -37.32
C ARG A 135 22.81 -21.53 -38.51
N ALA A 136 23.24 -20.28 -38.30
CA ALA A 136 23.82 -19.46 -39.37
C ALA A 136 25.13 -20.07 -39.92
N ALA A 137 25.96 -20.66 -39.06
CA ALA A 137 27.19 -21.33 -39.47
C ALA A 137 26.93 -22.61 -40.28
N ALA A 138 25.91 -23.41 -39.90
CA ALA A 138 25.53 -24.61 -40.64
C ALA A 138 25.03 -24.29 -42.06
N GLN A 139 24.28 -23.20 -42.23
CA GLN A 139 23.78 -22.78 -43.55
C GLN A 139 24.86 -22.20 -44.47
N GLN A 140 25.96 -21.67 -43.94
CA GLN A 140 27.11 -21.23 -44.74
C GLN A 140 28.00 -22.40 -45.21
N GLY A 141 27.94 -23.57 -44.55
CA GLY A 141 28.67 -24.77 -44.96
C GLY A 141 28.13 -25.43 -46.23
N LEU A 142 26.84 -25.32 -46.52
CA LEU A 142 26.21 -25.97 -47.69
C LEU A 142 26.41 -25.23 -49.02
N LYS A 143 26.80 -23.95 -49.00
CA LYS A 143 26.95 -23.15 -50.24
C LYS A 143 28.25 -23.37 -51.01
N ARG A 144 29.12 -24.30 -50.59
CA ARG A 144 30.41 -24.60 -51.28
C ARG A 144 30.45 -25.96 -51.98
N LYS A 145 29.30 -26.63 -52.19
CA LYS A 145 29.23 -27.91 -52.93
C LYS A 145 28.10 -27.91 -53.96
N ALA A 146 28.05 -26.90 -54.82
CA ALA A 146 27.16 -26.88 -55.97
C ALA A 146 27.79 -26.10 -57.13
N THR A 147 28.98 -26.50 -57.57
CA THR A 147 29.55 -26.13 -58.88
C THR A 147 30.46 -27.24 -59.37
N ASN A 148 30.05 -27.86 -60.50
CA ASN A 148 30.82 -28.58 -61.54
C ASN A 148 30.75 -30.12 -61.62
N GLY A 149 30.39 -30.59 -62.83
CA GLY A 149 30.48 -31.94 -63.43
C GLY A 149 29.13 -32.65 -63.45
N ASP A 150 28.27 -32.56 -64.48
CA ASP A 150 28.36 -33.02 -65.88
C ASP A 150 28.48 -34.55 -66.01
N ASP A 151 27.39 -35.21 -66.40
CA ASP A 151 27.36 -36.40 -67.27
C ASP A 151 25.92 -36.66 -67.75
N LEU A 152 25.77 -36.71 -69.07
CA LEU A 152 24.57 -37.09 -69.83
C LEU A 152 24.57 -38.62 -69.98
N ASP A 153 23.41 -39.27 -69.96
CA ASP A 153 23.05 -40.25 -70.99
C ASP A 153 21.59 -40.74 -70.88
N GLU A 154 21.16 -41.24 -72.03
CA GLU A 154 19.83 -41.40 -72.61
C GLU A 154 18.99 -42.64 -72.18
N ASP A 155 17.67 -42.45 -72.33
CA ASP A 155 16.66 -43.37 -72.92
C ASP A 155 15.82 -44.37 -72.08
N ASP A 156 14.55 -44.30 -72.49
CA ASP A 156 13.43 -45.22 -72.58
C ASP A 156 12.50 -45.62 -71.41
N SER A 157 11.23 -45.52 -71.80
CA SER A 157 10.09 -46.39 -71.54
C SER A 157 8.91 -45.82 -70.73
N ALA A 158 7.83 -45.65 -71.49
CA ALA A 158 6.51 -45.18 -71.17
C ALA A 158 5.76 -46.01 -70.10
N ASP A 159 4.85 -45.37 -69.36
CA ASP A 159 3.40 -45.56 -69.54
C ASP A 159 2.62 -44.60 -68.62
N THR A 160 1.52 -44.05 -69.13
CA THR A 160 0.53 -43.26 -68.37
C THR A 160 -0.73 -44.11 -68.23
N PRO A 161 -1.53 -44.00 -67.15
CA PRO A 161 -2.64 -43.04 -67.26
C PRO A 161 -3.08 -42.41 -65.93
N ALA A 162 -3.51 -41.15 -66.06
CA ALA A 162 -4.30 -40.42 -65.09
C ALA A 162 -5.59 -41.17 -64.69
N LYS A 163 -5.96 -41.13 -63.40
CA LYS A 163 -7.36 -40.90 -62.97
C LYS A 163 -7.54 -40.73 -61.45
N LYS A 164 -8.33 -39.70 -61.15
CA LYS A 164 -9.29 -39.50 -60.04
C LYS A 164 -8.84 -38.71 -58.79
N ALA A 165 -9.33 -37.47 -58.80
CA ALA A 165 -9.61 -36.59 -57.69
C ALA A 165 -10.07 -37.29 -56.40
N LYS A 166 -9.49 -36.89 -55.26
CA LYS A 166 -10.20 -36.80 -53.98
C LYS A 166 -9.43 -35.97 -52.95
N GLY A 167 -10.02 -34.85 -52.53
CA GLY A 167 -9.86 -34.26 -51.20
C GLY A 167 -8.69 -33.31 -51.00
N ASP A 168 -8.80 -32.09 -51.53
CA ASP A 168 -7.98 -30.95 -51.08
C ASP A 168 -8.89 -29.92 -50.38
N ASP A 169 -9.48 -30.34 -49.25
CA ASP A 169 -10.35 -29.50 -48.41
C ASP A 169 -9.91 -29.47 -46.94
N CYS A 170 -8.70 -29.96 -46.62
CA CYS A 170 -8.25 -30.04 -45.23
C CYS A 170 -7.32 -28.89 -44.81
N ALA A 171 -6.52 -28.33 -45.72
CA ALA A 171 -5.46 -27.38 -45.34
C ALA A 171 -5.95 -25.92 -45.18
N THR A 172 -6.95 -25.50 -45.95
CA THR A 172 -7.48 -24.12 -45.93
C THR A 172 -8.46 -23.87 -44.79
N ASN A 173 -9.23 -24.89 -44.40
CA ASN A 173 -10.15 -24.85 -43.25
C ASN A 173 -9.39 -24.68 -41.93
N ASP A 174 -8.19 -25.24 -41.81
CA ASP A 174 -7.37 -25.15 -40.61
C ASP A 174 -6.76 -23.74 -40.43
N LEU A 175 -6.27 -23.13 -41.52
CA LEU A 175 -5.76 -21.76 -41.49
C LEU A 175 -6.87 -20.72 -41.22
N ALA A 176 -8.06 -20.90 -41.82
CA ALA A 176 -9.21 -20.03 -41.57
C ALA A 176 -9.68 -20.11 -40.10
N SER A 177 -9.66 -21.32 -39.52
CA SER A 177 -9.99 -21.55 -38.11
C SER A 177 -8.98 -20.89 -37.17
N VAL A 178 -7.68 -21.00 -37.47
CA VAL A 178 -6.61 -20.34 -36.71
C VAL A 178 -6.72 -18.81 -36.78
N LEU A 179 -7.03 -18.23 -37.94
CA LEU A 179 -7.22 -16.78 -38.10
C LEU A 179 -8.49 -16.27 -37.39
N ALA A 180 -9.57 -17.06 -37.38
CA ALA A 180 -10.78 -16.75 -36.62
C ALA A 180 -10.51 -16.76 -35.11
N ALA A 181 -9.75 -17.75 -34.62
CA ALA A 181 -9.34 -17.82 -33.21
C ALA A 181 -8.44 -16.64 -32.82
N PHE A 182 -7.51 -16.23 -33.68
CA PHE A 182 -6.66 -15.06 -33.43
C PHE A 182 -7.45 -13.74 -33.42
N SER A 183 -8.41 -13.59 -34.34
CA SER A 183 -9.30 -12.42 -34.39
C SER A 183 -10.17 -12.33 -33.13
N SER A 184 -10.71 -13.46 -32.69
CA SER A 184 -11.46 -13.57 -31.42
C SER A 184 -10.60 -13.22 -30.20
N MET A 185 -9.33 -13.66 -30.18
CA MET A 185 -8.40 -13.33 -29.10
C MET A 185 -8.08 -11.82 -29.05
N ILE A 186 -7.93 -11.16 -30.21
CA ILE A 186 -7.72 -9.71 -30.30
C ILE A 186 -8.96 -8.95 -29.81
N GLU A 187 -10.15 -9.37 -30.22
CA GLU A 187 -11.40 -8.75 -29.79
C GLU A 187 -11.60 -8.87 -28.28
N SER A 188 -11.35 -10.05 -27.71
CA SER A 188 -11.40 -10.28 -26.27
C SER A 188 -10.38 -9.39 -25.52
N THR A 189 -9.16 -9.28 -26.04
CA THR A 189 -8.13 -8.41 -25.46
C THR A 189 -8.54 -6.93 -25.50
N ASN A 190 -9.15 -6.48 -26.59
CA ASN A 190 -9.64 -5.11 -26.72
C ASN A 190 -10.83 -4.85 -25.81
N GLN A 191 -11.71 -5.83 -25.61
CA GLN A 191 -12.82 -5.73 -24.69
C GLN A 191 -12.34 -5.59 -23.25
N LEU A 192 -11.40 -6.45 -22.82
CA LEU A 192 -10.80 -6.36 -21.49
C LEU A 192 -10.14 -5.00 -21.23
N LYS A 193 -9.44 -4.43 -22.22
CA LYS A 193 -8.86 -3.08 -22.10
C LYS A 193 -9.93 -1.99 -21.95
N ARG A 194 -11.06 -2.11 -22.66
CA ARG A 194 -12.17 -1.15 -22.52
C ARG A 194 -12.81 -1.24 -21.14
N ASP A 195 -13.04 -2.45 -20.66
CA ASP A 195 -13.64 -2.70 -19.34
C ASP A 195 -12.70 -2.21 -18.22
N GLU A 196 -11.39 -2.43 -18.35
CA GLU A 196 -10.38 -1.91 -17.43
C GLU A 196 -10.35 -0.37 -17.41
N ILE A 197 -10.45 0.27 -18.59
CA ILE A 197 -10.52 1.74 -18.68
C ILE A 197 -11.82 2.26 -18.06
N ALA A 198 -12.95 1.58 -18.27
CA ALA A 198 -14.23 1.95 -17.69
C ALA A 198 -14.18 1.86 -16.15
N ALA A 199 -13.68 0.75 -15.61
CA ALA A 199 -13.51 0.56 -14.17
C ALA A 199 -12.57 1.61 -13.55
N LYS A 200 -11.46 1.95 -14.22
CA LYS A 200 -10.57 3.03 -13.77
C LYS A 200 -11.25 4.39 -13.75
N ARG A 201 -12.10 4.69 -14.74
CA ARG A 201 -12.86 5.96 -14.79
C ARG A 201 -13.89 6.04 -13.67
N GLU A 202 -14.59 4.94 -13.40
CA GLU A 202 -15.55 4.86 -12.29
C GLU A 202 -14.86 5.04 -10.93
N ALA A 203 -13.72 4.36 -10.71
CA ALA A 203 -12.93 4.52 -9.50
C ALA A 203 -12.43 5.98 -9.32
N VAL A 204 -12.01 6.63 -10.41
CA VAL A 204 -11.62 8.05 -10.37
C VAL A 204 -12.82 8.95 -10.06
N ALA A 205 -14.01 8.65 -10.58
CA ALA A 205 -15.22 9.41 -10.28
C ALA A 205 -15.61 9.28 -8.79
N ALA A 206 -15.58 8.06 -8.25
CA ALA A 206 -15.85 7.81 -6.83
C ALA A 206 -14.87 8.56 -5.91
N LYS A 207 -13.56 8.51 -6.22
CA LYS A 207 -12.55 9.27 -5.46
C LYS A 207 -12.77 10.78 -5.52
N LYS A 208 -13.23 11.32 -6.66
CA LYS A 208 -13.55 12.75 -6.78
C LYS A 208 -14.76 13.14 -5.93
N GLU A 209 -15.78 12.31 -5.88
CA GLU A 209 -16.96 12.53 -5.04
C GLU A 209 -16.60 12.49 -3.56
N GLU A 210 -15.80 11.50 -3.15
CA GLU A 210 -15.28 11.39 -1.78
C GLU A 210 -14.49 12.62 -1.36
N LEU A 211 -13.57 13.10 -2.22
CA LEU A 211 -12.82 14.33 -1.98
C LEU A 211 -13.74 15.56 -1.84
N ALA A 212 -14.77 15.67 -2.68
CA ALA A 212 -15.72 16.78 -2.62
C ALA A 212 -16.54 16.75 -1.32
N LEU A 213 -16.96 15.56 -0.88
CA LEU A 213 -17.64 15.40 0.41
C LEU A 213 -16.72 15.73 1.59
N GLY A 214 -15.44 15.34 1.51
CA GLY A 214 -14.42 15.70 2.49
C GLY A 214 -14.22 17.20 2.63
N GLN A 215 -14.11 17.91 1.50
CA GLN A 215 -13.99 19.38 1.48
C GLN A 215 -15.20 20.06 2.13
N ARG A 216 -16.41 19.62 1.80
CA ARG A 216 -17.64 20.17 2.39
C ARG A 216 -17.74 19.90 3.90
N LYS A 217 -17.27 18.73 4.35
CA LYS A 217 -17.24 18.40 5.79
C LYS A 217 -16.29 19.32 6.54
N LEU A 218 -15.11 19.58 5.98
CA LEU A 218 -14.12 20.49 6.54
C LEU A 218 -14.66 21.91 6.65
N GLU A 219 -15.31 22.43 5.60
CA GLU A 219 -15.95 23.75 5.63
C GLU A 219 -17.03 23.87 6.72
N LEU A 220 -17.85 22.83 6.91
CA LEU A 220 -18.86 22.81 7.97
C LEU A 220 -18.23 22.77 9.37
N GLU A 221 -17.09 22.10 9.53
CA GLU A 221 -16.35 22.02 10.79
C GLU A 221 -15.70 23.37 11.14
N GLU A 222 -15.10 24.05 10.16
CA GLU A 222 -14.59 25.42 10.32
C GLU A 222 -15.71 26.39 10.73
N GLN A 223 -16.87 26.30 10.09
CA GLN A 223 -18.03 27.13 10.47
C GLN A 223 -18.46 26.83 11.90
N ARG A 224 -18.56 25.56 12.30
CA ARG A 224 -18.91 25.18 13.69
C ARG A 224 -17.92 25.76 14.68
N PHE A 225 -16.63 25.68 14.40
CA PHE A 225 -15.58 26.25 15.25
C PHE A 225 -15.74 27.76 15.40
N LEU A 226 -16.02 28.49 14.31
CA LEU A 226 -16.25 29.93 14.35
C LEU A 226 -17.47 30.30 15.17
N TYR A 227 -18.57 29.55 15.04
CA TYR A 227 -19.77 29.76 15.85
C TYR A 227 -19.51 29.50 17.34
N GLU A 228 -18.83 28.41 17.68
CA GLU A 228 -18.50 28.09 19.08
C GLU A 228 -17.56 29.15 19.69
N LYS A 229 -16.58 29.62 18.91
CA LYS A 229 -15.70 30.71 19.32
C LYS A 229 -16.48 32.00 19.58
N ALA A 230 -17.37 32.39 18.67
CA ALA A 230 -18.21 33.57 18.81
C ALA A 230 -19.13 33.47 20.04
N GLU A 231 -19.75 32.32 20.27
CA GLU A 231 -20.60 32.08 21.44
C GLU A 231 -19.81 32.24 22.75
N ARG A 232 -18.59 31.67 22.80
CA ARG A 232 -17.71 31.79 23.97
C ARG A 232 -17.31 33.26 24.22
N GLU A 233 -17.01 34.00 23.16
CA GLU A 233 -16.69 35.43 23.25
C GLU A 233 -17.90 36.27 23.72
N GLU A 234 -19.11 35.96 23.27
CA GLU A 234 -20.33 36.63 23.74
C GLU A 234 -20.61 36.33 25.22
N ARG A 235 -20.48 35.07 25.64
CA ARG A 235 -20.61 34.68 27.06
C ARG A 235 -19.62 35.43 27.93
N PHE A 236 -18.36 35.51 27.51
CA PHE A 236 -17.33 36.26 28.23
C PHE A 236 -17.63 37.77 28.31
N LYS A 237 -18.14 38.36 27.23
CA LYS A 237 -18.57 39.77 27.23
C LYS A 237 -19.72 40.01 28.21
N LEU A 238 -20.70 39.11 28.24
CA LEU A 238 -21.84 39.22 29.14
C LEU A 238 -21.40 39.12 30.60
N GLU A 239 -20.56 38.13 30.93
CA GLU A 239 -20.00 37.95 32.27
C GLU A 239 -19.20 39.18 32.72
N LYS A 240 -18.42 39.79 31.82
CA LYS A 240 -17.68 41.02 32.11
C LYS A 240 -18.63 42.17 32.46
N VAL A 241 -19.69 42.37 31.68
CA VAL A 241 -20.69 43.43 31.92
C VAL A 241 -21.41 43.19 33.25
N GLU A 242 -21.82 41.95 33.55
CA GLU A 242 -22.45 41.62 34.83
C GLU A 242 -21.53 41.91 36.02
N ARG A 243 -20.25 41.54 35.89
CA ARG A 243 -19.25 41.78 36.94
C ARG A 243 -18.96 43.27 37.13
N GLU A 244 -18.91 44.04 36.05
CA GLU A 244 -18.77 45.51 36.11
C GLU A 244 -19.99 46.16 36.78
N ALA A 245 -21.20 45.75 36.42
CA ALA A 245 -22.43 46.23 37.04
C ALA A 245 -22.48 45.93 38.56
N TYR A 246 -22.04 44.74 38.95
CA TYR A 246 -21.92 44.37 40.37
C TYR A 246 -20.92 45.25 41.12
N LEU A 247 -19.75 45.50 40.53
CA LEU A 247 -18.74 46.39 41.11
C LEU A 247 -19.24 47.84 41.22
N GLU A 248 -19.99 48.31 40.23
CA GLU A 248 -20.59 49.64 40.25
C GLU A 248 -21.67 49.77 41.34
N PHE A 249 -22.51 48.75 41.50
CA PHE A 249 -23.48 48.69 42.60
C PHE A 249 -22.83 48.78 43.98
N MET A 250 -21.73 48.03 44.18
CA MET A 250 -20.98 48.10 45.43
C MET A 250 -20.34 49.48 45.66
N ARG A 251 -19.74 50.07 44.62
CA ARG A 251 -19.16 51.43 44.70
C ARG A 251 -20.21 52.46 45.13
N ARG A 252 -21.37 52.49 44.48
CA ARG A 252 -22.47 53.40 44.83
C ARG A 252 -22.97 53.20 46.26
N THR A 253 -23.01 51.96 46.73
CA THR A 253 -23.42 51.62 48.10
C THR A 253 -22.42 52.19 49.12
N ILE A 254 -21.12 52.04 48.86
CA ILE A 254 -20.05 52.60 49.71
C ILE A 254 -20.12 54.13 49.74
N GLU A 255 -20.31 54.77 48.59
CA GLU A 255 -20.45 56.24 48.48
C GLU A 255 -21.65 56.75 49.29
N MET A 256 -22.81 56.07 49.22
CA MET A 256 -23.96 56.40 50.06
C MET A 256 -23.68 56.24 51.56
N MET A 257 -22.93 55.22 51.96
CA MET A 257 -22.55 55.04 53.37
C MET A 257 -21.60 56.16 53.84
N GLN A 258 -20.63 56.55 53.01
CA GLN A 258 -19.67 57.61 53.32
C GLN A 258 -20.33 58.99 53.43
N THR A 259 -21.23 59.32 52.50
CA THR A 259 -21.98 60.59 52.54
C THR A 259 -22.88 60.69 53.77
N ASN A 260 -23.56 59.60 54.15
CA ASN A 260 -24.37 59.55 55.37
C ASN A 260 -23.54 59.67 56.66
N LEU A 261 -22.29 59.20 56.66
CA LEU A 261 -21.35 59.39 57.77
C LEU A 261 -20.88 60.84 57.85
N ASN A 262 -20.52 61.46 56.72
CA ASN A 262 -20.05 62.84 56.68
C ASN A 262 -21.15 63.87 57.04
N ASN A 263 -22.42 63.58 56.73
CA ASN A 263 -23.54 64.48 57.06
C ASN A 263 -23.97 64.40 58.55
N LYS A 264 -23.44 63.46 59.32
CA LYS A 264 -23.74 63.29 60.77
C LYS A 264 -22.67 63.88 61.68
N SER A 265 -21.58 64.43 61.14
CA SER A 265 -20.52 65.12 61.87
C SER A 265 -20.61 66.63 61.68
#